data_AF-F5RGF8-F1
#
_entry.id   AF-F5RGF8-F1
#
_cell.length_a   1.000
_cell.length_b   1.000
_cell.length_c   1.000
_cell.angle_alpha   90.00
_cell.angle_beta   90.00
_cell.angle_gamma   90.00
#
_symmetry.space_group_name_H-M   'P 1'
#
loop_
_entity.id
_entity.type
_entity.pdbx_description
1 polymer ?
#
loop_
_entity_poly.entity_id
_entity_poly.type
_entity_poly.pdbx_seq_one_letter_code
_entity_poly.pdbx_strand_id
1 'polypeptide(L)' 'MVAKRFLKRANARNLVKRLAREAFRHQRPALKPVDIILRLNARPDGLDRKRLREEIDALLARMRRPAAEPSGDPA' A
#
# COMPACT_ATOMS: atom_id res chain seq x y z
N MET A 1 1.74 7.99 -6.46
CA MET A 1 2.17 8.55 -7.77
C MET A 1 2.90 7.49 -8.58
N VAL A 2 2.57 7.34 -9.86
CA VAL A 2 3.25 6.39 -10.78
C VAL A 2 3.79 7.19 -11.96
N ALA A 3 5.09 7.44 -11.99
CA ALA A 3 5.73 8.25 -13.03
C ALA A 3 5.79 7.51 -14.38
N LYS A 4 5.62 8.24 -15.49
CA LYS A 4 5.71 7.69 -16.85
C LYS A 4 7.08 7.04 -17.14
N ARG A 5 8.15 7.50 -16.49
CA ARG A 5 9.52 6.95 -16.63
C ARG A 5 9.62 5.46 -16.25
N PHE A 6 8.87 5.05 -15.22
CA PHE A 6 8.91 3.68 -14.72
C PHE A 6 7.96 2.76 -15.50
N LEU A 7 6.76 3.25 -15.84
CA LEU A 7 5.76 2.51 -16.60
C LEU A 7 5.24 3.37 -17.76
N LYS A 8 5.66 3.04 -19.00
CA LYS A 8 5.28 3.79 -20.22
C LYS A 8 3.79 3.62 -20.58
N ARG A 9 3.25 2.41 -20.45
CA ARG A 9 1.86 2.08 -20.82
C ARG A 9 0.86 2.58 -19.76
N ALA A 10 -0.23 3.22 -20.21
CA ALA A 10 -1.26 3.72 -19.30
C ALA A 10 -1.97 2.60 -18.53
N ASN A 11 -2.26 1.48 -19.20
CA ASN A 11 -2.86 0.29 -18.57
C ASN A 11 -1.99 -0.21 -17.40
N ALA A 12 -0.68 -0.35 -17.60
CA ALA A 12 0.26 -0.73 -16.53
C ALA A 12 0.21 0.21 -15.32
N ARG A 13 0.22 1.53 -15.55
CA ARG A 13 0.08 2.52 -14.46
C ARG A 13 -1.27 2.39 -13.75
N ASN A 14 -2.34 2.15 -14.50
CA ASN A 14 -3.69 1.99 -13.95
C ASN A 14 -3.82 0.71 -13.12
N LEU A 15 -3.18 -0.38 -13.54
CA LEU A 15 -3.12 -1.63 -12.78
C LEU A 15 -2.46 -1.40 -11.41
N VAL A 16 -1.27 -0.78 -11.35
CA VAL A 16 -0.59 -0.47 -10.08
C VAL A 16 -1.46 0.41 -9.19
N LYS A 17 -2.04 1.47 -9.77
CA LYS A 17 -2.97 2.37 -9.08
C LYS A 17 -4.23 1.66 -8.56
N ARG A 18 -4.71 0.64 -9.26
CA ARG A 18 -5.89 -0.14 -8.85
C ARG A 18 -5.53 -1.06 -7.68
N LEU A 19 -4.45 -1.84 -7.82
CA LEU A 19 -3.96 -2.73 -6.75
C LEU A 19 -3.69 -1.96 -5.45
N ALA A 20 -3.05 -0.80 -5.54
CA ALA A 20 -2.79 0.05 -4.38
C ALA A 20 -4.07 0.50 -3.67
N ARG A 21 -5.10 0.91 -4.43
CA ARG A 21 -6.39 1.35 -3.85
C ARG A 21 -7.19 0.19 -3.27
N GLU A 22 -7.17 -0.97 -3.93
CA GLU A 22 -7.84 -2.18 -3.43
C GLU A 22 -7.22 -2.65 -2.12
N ALA A 23 -5.89 -2.74 -2.06
CA ALA A 23 -5.16 -3.08 -0.84
C ALA A 23 -5.45 -2.09 0.30
N PHE A 24 -5.37 -0.78 0.02
CA PHE A 24 -5.68 0.24 1.01
C PHE A 24 -7.13 0.14 1.50
N ARG A 25 -8.11 0.01 0.61
CA ARG A 25 -9.53 -0.13 1.01
C ARG A 25 -9.76 -1.35 1.89
N HIS A 26 -9.14 -2.47 1.55
CA HIS A 26 -9.25 -3.70 2.33
C HIS A 26 -8.64 -3.56 3.73
N GLN A 27 -7.49 -2.88 3.85
CA GLN A 27 -6.78 -2.75 5.12
C GLN A 27 -7.18 -1.49 5.92
N ARG A 28 -7.91 -0.53 5.33
CA ARG A 28 -8.24 0.78 5.93
C ARG A 28 -8.72 0.71 7.38
N PRO A 29 -9.59 -0.23 7.79
CA PRO A 29 -10.03 -0.31 9.19
C PRO A 29 -8.89 -0.53 10.19
N ALA A 30 -7.81 -1.20 9.79
CA ALA A 30 -6.66 -1.52 10.64
C ALA A 30 -5.50 -0.50 10.54
N LEU A 31 -5.57 0.45 9.61
CA LEU A 31 -4.52 1.45 9.40
C LEU A 31 -4.67 2.64 10.36
N LYS A 32 -3.54 3.30 10.66
CA LYS A 32 -3.55 4.59 11.36
C LYS A 32 -4.32 5.66 10.54
N PRO A 33 -5.00 6.62 11.19
CA PRO A 33 -5.72 7.69 10.51
C PRO A 33 -4.76 8.79 10.03
N VAL A 34 -3.88 8.43 9.10
CA VAL A 34 -2.89 9.32 8.49
C VAL A 34 -3.01 9.32 6.97
N ASP A 35 -2.46 10.34 6.34
CA ASP A 35 -2.31 10.40 4.89
C ASP A 35 -1.15 9.51 4.44
N ILE A 36 -1.41 8.63 3.47
CA ILE A 36 -0.43 7.68 2.93
C ILE A 36 -0.24 7.94 1.44
N ILE A 37 0.98 8.29 1.04
CA ILE A 37 1.34 8.48 -0.36
C ILE A 37 2.19 7.30 -0.84
N LEU A 38 1.60 6.41 -1.63
CA LEU A 38 2.33 5.33 -2.30
C LEU A 38 3.02 5.85 -3.57
N ARG A 39 4.34 5.67 -3.69
CA ARG A 39 5.15 6.06 -4.85
C ARG A 39 5.83 4.84 -5.48
N LEU A 40 5.79 4.75 -6.82
CA LEU A 40 6.60 3.77 -7.55
C LEU A 40 8.02 4.32 -7.68
N ASN A 41 8.99 3.69 -7.01
CA ASN A 41 10.37 4.17 -6.92
C ASN A 41 11.32 3.55 -7.95
N ALA A 42 10.95 2.41 -8.54
CA ALA A 42 11.75 1.72 -9.54
C ALA A 42 10.88 1.19 -10.68
N ARG A 43 11.50 0.89 -11.82
CA ARG A 43 10.83 0.13 -12.88
C ARG A 43 10.73 -1.33 -12.40
N PRO A 44 9.53 -1.94 -12.43
CA PRO A 44 9.41 -3.35 -12.09
C PRO A 44 9.86 -4.22 -13.27
N ASP A 45 10.57 -5.30 -12.98
CA ASP A 45 11.00 -6.32 -13.96
C ASP A 45 9.83 -7.23 -14.35
N GLY A 46 8.84 -6.63 -14.99
CA GLY A 46 7.55 -7.25 -15.30
C GLY A 46 6.43 -6.81 -14.34
N LEU A 47 5.19 -6.99 -14.77
CA LEU A 47 3.99 -6.66 -13.99
C LEU A 47 3.40 -7.94 -13.39
N ASP A 48 4.13 -8.54 -12.46
CA ASP A 48 3.56 -9.59 -11.63
C ASP A 48 2.60 -8.95 -10.61
N ARG A 49 1.30 -9.22 -10.81
CA ARG A 49 0.24 -8.69 -9.97
C ARG A 49 0.32 -9.19 -8.53
N LYS A 50 0.74 -10.44 -8.32
CA LYS A 50 0.81 -11.05 -7.01
C LYS A 50 1.94 -10.42 -6.21
N ARG A 51 3.13 -10.37 -6.80
CA ARG A 51 4.31 -9.73 -6.18
C ARG A 51 4.05 -8.25 -5.86
N LEU A 52 3.48 -7.50 -6.79
CA LEU A 52 3.12 -6.09 -6.53
C LEU A 52 2.12 -5.95 -5.38
N ARG A 53 1.14 -6.86 -5.28
CA ARG A 53 0.17 -6.84 -4.21
C ARG A 53 0.83 -7.14 -2.85
N GLU A 54 1.70 -8.14 -2.80
CA GLU A 54 2.47 -8.50 -1.61
C GLU A 54 3.35 -7.35 -1.12
N GLU A 55 4.08 -6.69 -2.04
CA GLU A 55 4.89 -5.51 -1.71
C GLU A 55 4.05 -4.35 -1.17
N ILE A 56 2.89 -4.08 -1.77
CA ILE A 56 1.95 -3.06 -1.28
C ILE A 56 1.43 -3.43 0.11
N ASP A 57 1.03 -4.68 0.32
CA ASP A 57 0.50 -5.14 1.60
C ASP A 57 1.55 -5.05 2.71
N ALA A 58 2.81 -5.40 2.42
CA ALA A 58 3.93 -5.23 3.34
C ALA A 58 4.17 -3.77 3.73
N LEU A 59 4.09 -2.84 2.77
CA LEU A 59 4.21 -1.41 3.05
C LEU A 59 3.06 -0.88 3.93
N LEU A 60 1.82 -1.31 3.65
CA LEU A 60 0.65 -0.92 4.44
C LEU A 60 0.68 -1.54 5.84
N ALA A 61 1.20 -2.75 6.00
CA ALA A 61 1.34 -3.40 7.30
C ALA A 61 2.16 -2.57 8.30
N ARG A 62 3.18 -1.86 7.82
CA ARG A 62 4.00 -0.93 8.62
C ARG A 62 3.22 0.28 9.15
N MET A 63 2.06 0.56 8.57
CA MET A 63 1.18 1.68 8.92
C MET A 63 -0.03 1.24 9.75
N ARG A 64 -0.08 -0.03 10.16
CA ARG A 64 -1.13 -0.53 11.05
C ARG A 64 -1.05 0.16 12.41
N ARG A 65 -2.21 0.31 13.06
CA ARG A 65 -2.25 0.77 14.44
C ARG A 65 -1.45 -0.23 15.30
N PRO A 66 -0.61 0.22 16.26
CA PRO A 66 -0.20 -0.69 17.32
C PRO A 66 -1.47 -1.29 17.91
N ALA A 67 -1.50 -2.61 18.15
CA ALA A 67 -2.54 -3.17 19.00
C ALA A 67 -2.54 -2.30 20.26
N ALA A 68 -3.70 -1.78 20.64
CA ALA A 68 -3.81 -0.91 21.80
C ALA A 68 -2.98 -1.53 22.91
N GLU A 69 -1.97 -0.81 23.41
CA GLU A 69 -1.43 -1.20 24.71
C GLU A 69 -2.67 -1.26 25.62
N PRO A 70 -2.89 -2.37 26.34
CA PRO A 70 -3.90 -2.36 27.37
C PRO A 70 -3.47 -1.23 28.28
N SER A 71 -4.19 -0.10 28.21
CA SER A 71 -4.17 0.93 29.21
C SER A 71 -4.69 0.26 30.47
N GLY A 72 -3.77 -0.45 31.14
CA GLY A 72 -3.90 -0.86 32.50
C GLY A 72 -3.76 0.40 33.31
N ASP A 73 -4.90 0.99 33.63
CA ASP A 73 -5.11 1.48 34.99
C ASP A 73 -6.29 0.67 35.56
N PRO A 74 -6.00 -0.34 36.38
CA PRO A 74 -6.96 -0.87 37.33
C PRO A 74 -7.02 0.03 38.56
N ALA A 75 -8.25 0.24 39.03
CA ALA A 75 -8.67 0.78 40.34
C ALA A 75 -8.64 2.31 40.52
#